data_AF-A0A7X5SCB3-F1
#
_entry.id   AF-A0A7X5SCB3-F1
#
_cell.length_a   1.000
_cell.length_b   1.000
_cell.length_c   1.000
_cell.angle_alpha   90.00
_cell.angle_beta   90.00
_cell.angle_gamma   90.00
#
_symmetry.space_group_name_H-M   'P 1'
#
loop_
_entity.id
_entity.type
_entity.pdbx_description
1 polymer ?
#
loop_
_entity_poly.entity_id
_entity_poly.type
_entity_poly.pdbx_seq_one_letter_code
_entity_poly.pdbx_strand_id
1 'polypeptide(L)'
;QRNALMNEVCFIADVAVLPRWLRVGEAIDFVAGVHPRFDRAKCERFLANTQLNRKSRVRELSKGMIVQLHLALVMAIDARILVLDEPTLGLDILYRKQFY
;
A
#
# COMPACT_ATOMS: atom_id res chain seq x y z
N GLN A 1 -16.07 25.23 3.08
CA GLN A 1 -14.72 25.14 2.47
C GLN A 1 -13.78 24.16 3.19
N ARG A 2 -13.87 23.93 4.51
CA ARG A 2 -12.98 22.97 5.24
C ARG A 2 -13.24 21.48 4.95
N ASN A 3 -14.48 21.10 4.60
CA ASN A 3 -14.85 19.70 4.37
C ASN A 3 -14.37 19.13 3.02
N ALA A 4 -14.08 19.98 2.02
CA ALA A 4 -13.60 19.52 0.71
C ALA A 4 -12.14 19.05 0.77
N LEU A 5 -11.32 19.70 1.61
CA LEU A 5 -9.90 19.34 1.79
C LEU A 5 -9.74 17.97 2.46
N MET A 6 -10.63 17.60 3.40
CA MET A 6 -10.59 16.29 4.05
C MET A 6 -10.92 15.13 3.11
N ASN A 7 -11.64 15.38 2.01
CA ASN A 7 -11.84 14.35 0.97
C ASN A 7 -10.57 14.09 0.15
N GLU A 8 -9.61 15.02 0.14
CA GLU A 8 -8.35 14.92 -0.60
C GLU A 8 -7.22 14.31 0.24
N VAL A 9 -7.38 14.32 1.57
CA VAL A 9 -6.40 13.80 2.51
C VAL A 9 -6.73 12.33 2.78
N CYS A 10 -5.95 11.42 2.19
CA CYS A 10 -6.00 10.01 2.56
C CYS A 10 -5.14 9.83 3.80
N PHE A 11 -5.76 9.85 4.98
CA PHE A 11 -5.06 9.56 6.22
C PHE A 11 -4.87 8.05 6.32
N ILE A 12 -3.70 7.56 5.91
CA ILE A 12 -3.26 6.19 6.19
C ILE A 12 -2.62 6.23 7.57
N ALA A 13 -3.49 6.31 8.59
CA ALA A 13 -3.14 6.46 10.01
C ALA A 13 -2.23 5.36 10.54
N ASP A 14 -2.21 4.24 9.85
CA ASP A 14 -1.51 3.06 10.27
C ASP A 14 -1.25 2.33 8.97
N VAL A 15 0.02 2.05 8.69
CA VAL A 15 0.38 1.06 7.66
C VAL A 15 -0.07 -0.26 8.25
N ALA A 16 -1.38 -0.51 8.11
CA ALA A 16 -2.11 -1.58 8.74
C ALA A 16 -1.28 -2.84 8.63
N VAL A 17 -0.79 -3.34 9.77
CA VAL A 17 -0.06 -4.60 9.84
C VAL A 17 -0.91 -5.63 9.12
N LEU A 18 -0.58 -5.92 7.86
CA LEU A 18 -1.41 -6.78 7.04
C LEU A 18 -1.58 -8.09 7.80
N PRO A 19 -2.83 -8.53 8.06
CA PRO A 19 -3.04 -9.69 8.89
C PRO A 19 -2.23 -10.86 8.34
N ARG A 20 -1.39 -11.47 9.19
CA ARG A 20 -0.40 -12.49 8.78
C ARG A 20 -1.01 -13.69 8.06
N TRP A 21 -2.29 -13.95 8.30
CA TRP A 21 -3.06 -15.04 7.67
C TRP A 21 -3.61 -14.68 6.28
N LEU A 22 -3.71 -13.39 5.96
CA LEU A 22 -4.24 -12.88 4.69
C LEU A 22 -3.31 -13.21 3.54
N ARG A 23 -3.87 -13.51 2.37
CA ARG A 23 -3.11 -13.66 1.12
C ARG A 23 -2.91 -12.33 0.44
N VAL A 24 -1.86 -12.23 -0.37
CA VAL A 24 -1.57 -11.04 -1.19
C VAL A 24 -2.77 -10.63 -2.04
N GLY A 25 -3.44 -11.59 -2.72
CA GLY A 25 -4.64 -11.30 -3.50
C GLY A 25 -5.80 -10.78 -2.65
N GLU A 26 -6.04 -11.39 -1.49
CA GLU A 26 -7.10 -10.99 -0.56
C GLU A 26 -6.87 -9.59 0.01
N ALA A 27 -5.61 -9.20 0.22
CA ALA A 27 -5.26 -7.83 0.63
C ALA A 27 -5.63 -6.80 -0.45
N ILE A 28 -5.36 -7.11 -1.72
CA ILE A 28 -5.73 -6.25 -2.86
C ILE A 28 -7.24 -6.16 -2.96
N ASP A 29 -7.96 -7.29 -2.86
CA ASP A 29 -9.42 -7.32 -2.92
C ASP A 29 -10.07 -6.55 -1.78
N PHE A 30 -9.53 -6.68 -0.57
CA PHE A 30 -9.99 -5.96 0.61
C PHE A 30 -9.86 -4.45 0.41
N VAL A 31 -8.67 -3.97 0.02
CA VAL A 31 -8.45 -2.53 -0.19
C VAL A 31 -9.29 -2.00 -1.35
N ALA A 32 -9.45 -2.78 -2.43
CA ALA A 32 -10.34 -2.43 -3.53
C ALA A 32 -11.81 -2.30 -3.12
N GLY A 33 -12.28 -3.16 -2.22
CA GLY A 33 -13.65 -3.12 -1.70
C GLY A 33 -13.89 -2.00 -0.68
N VAL A 34 -12.86 -1.58 0.05
CA VAL A 34 -12.96 -0.57 1.12
C VAL A 34 -12.70 0.84 0.60
N HIS A 35 -11.76 1.02 -0.33
CA HIS A 35 -11.30 2.34 -0.74
C HIS A 35 -11.78 2.70 -2.16
N PRO A 36 -12.69 3.69 -2.32
CA PRO A 36 -13.32 3.99 -3.61
C PRO A 36 -12.36 4.55 -4.68
N ARG A 37 -11.19 5.06 -4.29
CA ARG A 37 -10.14 5.54 -5.21
C ARG A 37 -8.97 4.57 -5.39
N PHE A 38 -9.16 3.30 -5.06
CA PHE A 38 -8.13 2.30 -5.28
C PHE A 38 -8.12 1.84 -6.74
N ASP A 39 -7.01 2.08 -7.44
CA ASP A 39 -6.78 1.56 -8.78
C ASP A 39 -6.11 0.17 -8.69
N ARG A 40 -6.93 -0.87 -8.79
CA ARG A 40 -6.47 -2.26 -8.79
C ARG A 40 -5.43 -2.53 -9.88
N ALA A 41 -5.61 -1.99 -11.08
CA ALA A 41 -4.68 -2.19 -12.18
C ALA A 41 -3.33 -1.51 -11.87
N LYS A 42 -3.32 -0.34 -11.24
CA LYS A 42 -2.09 0.32 -10.76
C LYS A 42 -1.38 -0.52 -9.70
N CYS A 43 -2.11 -1.07 -8.74
CA CYS A 43 -1.53 -1.99 -7.74
C CYS A 43 -0.85 -3.19 -8.41
N GLU A 44 -1.56 -3.83 -9.34
CA GLU A 44 -1.03 -4.99 -10.06
C GLU A 44 0.20 -4.66 -10.89
N ARG A 45 0.26 -3.48 -11.53
CA ARG A 45 1.46 -3.01 -12.24
C ARG A 45 2.66 -2.85 -11.31
N PHE A 46 2.46 -2.31 -10.10
CA PHE A 46 3.54 -2.22 -9.11
C PHE A 46 4.05 -3.60 -8.68
N LEU A 47 3.12 -4.54 -8.46
CA LEU A 47 3.45 -5.89 -8.04
C LEU A 47 4.06 -6.74 -9.16
N ALA A 48 3.80 -6.44 -10.43
CA ALA A 48 4.30 -7.19 -11.57
C ALA A 48 5.84 -7.24 -11.63
N ASN A 49 6.52 -6.22 -11.11
CA ASN A 49 7.99 -6.17 -11.05
C ASN A 49 8.56 -6.78 -9.75
N THR A 50 7.72 -7.42 -8.94
CA THR A 50 8.11 -8.04 -7.67
C THR A 50 7.98 -9.56 -7.74
N GLN A 51 8.59 -10.26 -6.79
CA GLN A 51 8.44 -11.71 -6.65
C GLN A 51 7.20 -12.11 -5.84
N LEU A 52 6.25 -11.20 -5.61
CA LEU A 52 5.07 -11.45 -4.81
C LEU A 52 4.06 -12.33 -5.55
N ASN A 53 3.85 -13.53 -5.04
CA ASN A 53 2.78 -14.41 -5.53
C ASN A 53 1.46 -14.05 -4.83
N ARG A 54 0.39 -13.83 -5.62
CA ARG A 54 -0.97 -13.54 -5.12
C ARG A 54 -1.51 -14.59 -4.13
N LYS A 55 -1.05 -15.83 -4.26
CA LYS A 55 -1.47 -16.95 -3.41
C LYS A 55 -0.68 -17.03 -2.10
N SER A 56 0.46 -16.38 -1.98
CA SER A 56 1.26 -16.39 -0.75
C SER A 56 0.56 -15.67 0.37
N ARG A 57 0.69 -16.18 1.59
CA ARG A 57 0.20 -15.51 2.80
C ARG A 57 1.20 -14.46 3.26
N VAL A 58 0.74 -13.40 3.88
CA VAL A 58 1.59 -12.31 4.40
C VAL A 58 2.66 -12.84 5.36
N ARG A 59 2.36 -13.86 6.17
CA ARG A 59 3.35 -14.51 7.06
C ARG A 59 4.52 -15.20 6.35
N GLU A 60 4.37 -15.55 5.07
CA GLU A 60 5.38 -16.23 4.25
C GLU A 60 6.29 -15.22 3.54
N LEU A 61 5.93 -13.93 3.58
CA LEU A 61 6.66 -12.87 2.91
C LEU A 61 7.86 -12.44 3.77
N SER A 62 8.98 -12.14 3.10
CA SER A 62 10.10 -11.46 3.75
C SER A 62 9.70 -10.04 4.17
N LYS A 63 10.45 -9.43 5.09
CA LYS A 63 10.20 -8.03 5.49
C LYS A 63 10.17 -7.08 4.28
N GLY A 64 11.08 -7.25 3.32
CA GLY A 64 11.12 -6.45 2.09
C GLY A 64 9.90 -6.67 1.19
N MET A 65 9.44 -7.93 1.07
CA MET A 65 8.21 -8.26 0.33
C MET A 65 6.96 -7.66 0.98
N ILE A 66 6.89 -7.65 2.31
CA ILE A 66 5.80 -6.99 3.04
C ILE A 66 5.81 -5.49 2.75
N VAL A 67 6.97 -4.84 2.76
CA VAL A 67 7.10 -3.42 2.41
C VAL A 67 6.67 -3.15 0.97
N GLN A 68 7.09 -3.99 0.01
CA GLN A 68 6.67 -3.88 -1.39
C GLN A 68 5.15 -4.00 -1.56
N LEU A 69 4.53 -4.95 -0.86
CA LEU A 69 3.08 -5.13 -0.89
C LEU A 69 2.37 -3.89 -0.35
N HIS A 70 2.80 -3.37 0.80
CA HIS A 70 2.23 -2.15 1.37
C HIS A 70 2.38 -0.97 0.43
N LEU A 71 3.58 -0.78 -0.13
CA LEU A 71 3.82 0.31 -1.07
C LEU A 71 2.92 0.19 -2.30
N ALA A 72 2.76 -1.00 -2.86
CA ALA A 72 1.88 -1.22 -4.00
C ALA A 72 0.41 -0.92 -3.66
N LEU A 73 -0.07 -1.27 -2.46
CA LEU A 73 -1.43 -0.97 -2.02
C LEU A 73 -1.63 0.53 -1.82
N VAL A 74 -0.70 1.21 -1.16
CA VAL A 74 -0.75 2.66 -0.91
C VAL A 74 -0.64 3.46 -2.20
N MET A 75 0.31 3.13 -3.07
CA MET A 75 0.53 3.85 -4.33
C MET A 75 -0.62 3.65 -5.33
N ALA A 76 -1.36 2.56 -5.19
CA ALA A 76 -2.57 2.29 -5.96
C ALA A 76 -3.77 3.13 -5.51
N ILE A 77 -3.73 3.70 -4.30
CA ILE A 77 -4.71 4.67 -3.87
C ILE A 77 -4.32 6.03 -4.46
N ASP A 78 -5.24 6.66 -5.17
CA ASP A 78 -5.07 8.06 -5.60
C ASP A 78 -5.26 9.01 -4.40
N ALA A 79 -4.21 9.08 -3.57
CA ALA A 79 -4.13 9.91 -2.38
C ALA A 79 -3.34 11.19 -2.67
N ARG A 80 -3.92 12.37 -2.40
CA ARG A 80 -3.25 13.66 -2.65
C ARG A 80 -2.22 14.03 -1.57
N ILE A 81 -2.30 13.43 -0.39
CA ILE A 81 -1.32 13.58 0.71
C ILE A 81 -1.21 12.22 1.42
N LEU A 82 0.01 11.68 1.50
CA LEU A 82 0.35 10.49 2.27
C LEU A 82 1.11 10.93 3.53
N VAL A 83 0.51 10.78 4.71
CA VAL A 83 1.18 11.00 5.99
C VAL A 83 1.59 9.63 6.52
N LEU A 84 2.90 9.38 6.60
CA LEU A 84 3.48 8.18 7.21
C LEU A 84 3.96 8.58 8.60
N ASP A 85 3.21 8.21 9.64
CA ASP A 85 3.73 8.30 11.00
C ASP A 85 4.58 7.04 11.26
N GLU A 86 5.85 7.23 11.62
CA GLU A 86 6.91 6.21 11.63
C GLU A 86 7.00 5.35 10.35
N PRO A 87 7.62 5.86 9.25
CA PRO A 87 7.97 4.99 8.14
C PRO A 87 8.99 3.98 8.67
N THR A 88 8.57 2.72 8.84
CA THR A 88 9.50 1.61 8.98
C THR A 88 10.62 1.80 7.94
N LEU A 89 11.87 1.85 8.40
CA LEU A 89 13.09 2.30 7.69
C LEU A 89 13.17 2.00 6.16
N GLY A 90 12.51 0.95 5.68
CA GLY A 90 12.45 0.60 4.26
C GLY A 90 11.57 1.49 3.38
N LEU A 91 10.51 2.13 3.92
CA LEU A 91 9.66 3.04 3.14
C LEU A 91 10.38 4.37 2.87
N ASP A 92 11.05 4.93 3.88
CA ASP A 92 11.82 6.18 3.75
C ASP A 92 12.89 6.10 2.63
N ILE A 93 13.61 4.98 2.54
CA ILE A 93 14.67 4.77 1.53
C ILE A 93 14.09 4.64 0.11
N LEU A 94 12.96 3.97 -0.06
CA LEU A 94 12.34 3.77 -1.38
C LEU A 94 11.71 5.06 -1.91
N TYR A 95 11.05 5.84 -1.04
CA TYR A 95 10.52 7.15 -1.41
C TYR A 95 11.63 8.12 -1.81
N ARG A 96 12.80 8.08 -1.16
CA ARG A 96 13.95 8.91 -1.56
C ARG A 96 14.40 8.67 -3.00
N LYS A 97 14.31 7.44 -3.52
CA LYS A 97 14.78 7.12 -4.87
C LYS A 97 13.80 7.46 -5.99
N GLN A 98 12.52 7.65 -5.70
CA GLN A 98 11.52 7.95 -6.72
C GLN A 98 11.30 9.45 -6.93
N PHE A 99 11.82 10.29 -6.03
CA PHE A 99 11.76 11.75 -6.10
C PHE A 99 13.11 12.43 -6.44
N TYR A 100 14.20 11.68 -6.56
CA TYR A 100 15.49 12.13 -7.09
C TYR A 100 15.77 11.52 -8.45
#